data_AF-A0A536GVV1-F1
#
_entry.id   AF-A0A536GVV1-F1
#
_cell.length_a   1.000
_cell.length_b   1.000
_cell.length_c   1.000
_cell.angle_alpha   90.00
_cell.angle_beta   90.00
_cell.angle_gamma   90.00
#
_symmetry.space_group_name_H-M   'P 1'
#
loop_
_entity.id
_entity.type
_entity.pdbx_description
1 polymer ?
#
loop_
_entity_poly.entity_id
_entity_poly.type
_entity_poly.pdbx_seq_one_letter_code
_entity_poly.pdbx_strand_id
1 'polypeptide(L)'
;MASLAFVFSLRAGKTEEWRAWIAEILGPRRSEYEAFSRRAGLRTQRAYLQHTSQGDQAIIYLEGDDLQRTFQHLRTAQDQFTVWVRQRTKDLFDGVDLTQIELGSLSEYVFAGPSTQEDEASYHAWEGMERLGMISP
;
A
#
# COMPACT_ATOMS: atom_id res chain seq x y z
N MET A 1 -17.11 2.03 -2.66
CA MET A 1 -15.72 1.80 -3.09
C MET A 1 -15.22 0.52 -2.44
N ALA A 2 -14.42 -0.27 -3.14
CA ALA A 2 -13.79 -1.44 -2.55
C ALA A 2 -12.54 -1.02 -1.76
N SER A 3 -12.29 -1.67 -0.63
CA SER A 3 -11.09 -1.52 0.17
C SER A 3 -10.42 -2.86 0.41
N LEU A 4 -9.10 -2.85 0.51
CA LEU A 4 -8.30 -4.05 0.77
C LEU A 4 -7.11 -3.68 1.66
N ALA A 5 -6.88 -4.46 2.70
CA ALA A 5 -5.66 -4.40 3.51
C ALA A 5 -4.95 -5.75 3.44
N PHE A 6 -3.64 -5.78 3.21
CA PHE A 6 -2.86 -7.02 3.16
C PHE A 6 -1.42 -6.78 3.63
N VAL A 7 -0.70 -7.87 3.89
CA VAL A 7 0.67 -7.85 4.40
C VAL A 7 1.62 -8.53 3.44
N PHE A 8 2.79 -7.92 3.22
CA PHE A 8 3.95 -8.60 2.66
C PHE A 8 5.12 -8.55 3.65
N SER A 9 5.78 -9.70 3.83
CA SER A 9 7.00 -9.79 4.63
C SER A 9 8.19 -9.24 3.85
N LEU A 10 8.91 -8.29 4.43
CA LEU A 10 10.17 -7.84 3.86
C LEU A 10 11.22 -8.95 4.01
N ARG A 11 12.12 -9.03 3.05
CA ARG A 11 13.34 -9.84 3.21
C ARG A 11 14.22 -9.24 4.31
N ALA A 12 15.00 -10.08 4.97
CA ALA A 12 15.89 -9.66 6.06
C ALA A 12 16.83 -8.52 5.60
N GLY A 13 16.90 -7.45 6.39
CA GLY A 13 17.76 -6.29 6.13
C GLY A 13 17.25 -5.31 5.06
N LYS A 14 16.05 -5.51 4.50
CA LYS A 14 15.49 -4.64 3.44
C LYS A 14 14.71 -3.42 3.95
N THR A 15 14.64 -3.20 5.26
CA THR A 15 13.85 -2.12 5.87
C THR A 15 14.18 -0.73 5.36
N GLU A 16 15.47 -0.36 5.39
CA GLU A 16 15.89 0.96 4.92
C GLU A 16 15.76 1.09 3.40
N GLU A 17 15.94 -0.01 2.67
CA GLU A 17 15.74 -0.04 1.23
C GLU A 17 14.26 0.13 0.84
N TRP A 18 13.35 -0.40 1.65
CA TRP A 18 11.91 -0.16 1.53
C TRP A 18 11.57 1.31 1.79
N ARG A 19 12.10 1.92 2.86
CA ARG A 19 11.90 3.36 3.14
C ARG A 19 12.41 4.23 2.00
N ALA A 20 13.61 3.94 1.49
CA ALA A 20 14.19 4.63 0.35
C ALA A 20 13.32 4.47 -0.91
N TRP A 21 12.76 3.28 -1.14
CA TRP A 21 11.85 3.06 -2.26
C TRP A 21 10.57 3.89 -2.16
N ILE A 22 9.95 3.96 -0.98
CA ILE A 22 8.79 4.83 -0.74
C ILE A 22 9.15 6.30 -0.95
N ALA A 23 10.32 6.75 -0.48
CA ALA A 23 10.78 8.11 -0.72
C ALA A 23 11.01 8.40 -2.22
N GLU A 24 11.50 7.43 -2.99
CA GLU A 24 11.66 7.56 -4.44
C GLU A 24 10.31 7.69 -5.16
N ILE A 25 9.31 6.89 -4.76
CA ILE A 25 7.93 6.97 -5.27
C ILE A 25 7.32 8.34 -4.97
N LEU A 26 7.44 8.82 -3.74
CA LEU A 26 6.79 10.06 -3.29
C LEU A 26 7.55 11.34 -3.71
N GLY A 27 8.82 11.21 -4.06
CA GLY A 27 9.67 12.29 -4.54
C GLY A 27 9.86 12.27 -6.05
N PRO A 28 11.02 11.81 -6.55
CA PRO A 28 11.38 11.94 -7.97
C PRO A 28 10.42 11.22 -8.94
N ARG A 29 9.74 10.14 -8.51
CA ARG A 29 8.81 9.37 -9.36
C ARG A 29 7.33 9.66 -9.09
N ARG A 30 7.03 10.73 -8.35
CA ARG A 30 5.66 11.05 -7.94
C ARG A 30 4.68 11.16 -9.10
N SER A 31 5.08 11.82 -10.20
CA SER A 31 4.21 12.01 -11.37
C SER A 31 3.91 10.69 -12.10
N GLU A 32 4.88 9.78 -12.14
CA GLU A 32 4.70 8.43 -12.69
C GLU A 32 3.74 7.62 -11.81
N TYR A 33 3.90 7.70 -10.49
CA TYR A 33 2.99 7.09 -9.52
C TYR A 33 1.55 7.60 -9.66
N GLU A 34 1.36 8.92 -9.72
CA GLU A 34 0.03 9.51 -9.92
C GLU A 34 -0.61 9.05 -11.24
N ALA A 35 0.18 8.94 -12.31
CA ALA A 35 -0.29 8.43 -13.59
C ALA A 35 -0.66 6.93 -13.52
N PHE A 36 0.14 6.14 -12.81
CA PHE A 36 -0.14 4.74 -12.51
C PHE A 36 -1.46 4.61 -11.71
N SER A 37 -1.63 5.34 -10.60
CA SER A 37 -2.84 5.29 -9.78
C SER A 37 -4.10 5.63 -10.59
N ARG A 38 -4.03 6.67 -11.44
CA ARG A 38 -5.14 7.02 -12.35
C ARG A 38 -5.47 5.90 -13.34
N ARG A 39 -4.47 5.28 -13.97
CA ARG A 39 -4.67 4.17 -14.92
C ARG A 39 -5.22 2.92 -14.24
N ALA A 40 -4.76 2.66 -13.01
CA ALA A 40 -5.13 1.51 -12.22
C ALA A 40 -6.49 1.65 -11.51
N GLY A 41 -7.07 2.87 -11.46
CA GLY A 41 -8.32 3.14 -10.74
C GLY A 41 -8.15 3.21 -9.21
N LEU A 42 -6.91 3.45 -8.76
CA LEU A 42 -6.55 3.52 -7.35
C LEU A 42 -6.82 4.92 -6.80
N ARG A 43 -7.64 5.00 -5.75
CA ARG A 43 -8.05 6.26 -5.10
C ARG A 43 -7.19 6.55 -3.87
N THR A 44 -6.99 5.53 -3.05
CA THR A 44 -6.18 5.61 -1.84
C THR A 44 -5.17 4.47 -1.86
N GLN A 45 -3.92 4.77 -1.52
CA GLN A 45 -2.93 3.78 -1.15
C GLN A 45 -2.21 4.28 0.10
N ARG A 46 -2.14 3.43 1.12
CA ARG A 46 -1.34 3.66 2.31
C ARG A 46 -0.45 2.46 2.53
N ALA A 47 0.75 2.72 3.03
CA ALA A 47 1.70 1.70 3.39
C ALA A 47 2.20 1.98 4.80
N TYR A 48 2.21 0.96 5.63
CA TYR A 48 2.71 1.00 7.00
C TYR A 48 3.81 -0.04 7.15
N LEU A 49 4.79 0.25 8.00
CA LEU A 49 5.85 -0.69 8.35
C LEU A 49 5.62 -1.15 9.78
N GLN A 50 5.53 -2.45 9.98
CA GLN A 50 5.39 -3.08 11.28
C GLN A 50 6.62 -3.94 11.57
N HIS A 51 7.28 -3.66 12.68
CA HIS A 51 8.35 -4.51 13.20
C HIS A 51 7.74 -5.65 14.01
N THR A 52 8.13 -6.89 13.70
CA THR A 52 7.67 -8.09 14.42
C THR A 52 8.85 -8.98 14.81
N SER A 53 8.63 -9.94 15.72
CA SER A 53 9.65 -10.93 16.07
C SER A 53 10.05 -11.86 14.90
N GLN A 54 9.22 -11.96 13.87
CA GLN A 54 9.47 -12.76 12.67
C GLN A 54 10.11 -11.96 11.53
N GLY A 55 10.32 -10.66 11.74
CA GLY A 55 10.84 -9.74 10.73
C GLY A 55 9.90 -8.58 10.45
N ASP A 56 10.32 -7.72 9.52
CA ASP A 56 9.57 -6.52 9.17
C ASP A 56 8.49 -6.83 8.14
N GLN A 57 7.32 -6.22 8.32
CA GLN A 57 6.16 -6.40 7.48
C GLN A 57 5.68 -5.06 6.90
N ALA A 58 5.38 -5.04 5.61
CA ALA A 58 4.66 -3.93 5.00
C ALA A 58 3.16 -4.25 5.01
N ILE A 59 2.38 -3.41 5.67
CA ILE A 59 0.92 -3.44 5.62
C ILE A 59 0.50 -2.46 4.54
N ILE A 60 -0.17 -2.94 3.51
CA ILE A 60 -0.64 -2.14 2.39
C ILE A 60 -2.16 -2.03 2.47
N TYR A 61 -2.67 -0.81 2.38
CA TYR A 61 -4.09 -0.51 2.30
C TYR A 61 -4.40 0.18 0.97
N LEU A 62 -5.39 -0.34 0.25
CA LEU A 62 -5.84 0.17 -1.04
C LEU A 62 -7.33 0.48 -0.99
N GLU A 63 -7.74 1.56 -1.66
CA GLU A 63 -9.14 1.84 -1.99
C GLU A 63 -9.27 2.17 -3.47
N GLY A 64 -10.30 1.66 -4.10
CA GLY A 64 -10.56 1.89 -5.51
C GLY A 64 -11.98 1.54 -5.92
N ASP A 65 -12.36 1.99 -7.10
CA ASP A 65 -13.65 1.65 -7.71
C ASP A 65 -13.65 0.20 -8.23
N ASP A 66 -12.48 -0.26 -8.72
CA ASP A 66 -12.26 -1.62 -9.22
C ASP A 66 -10.82 -2.08 -8.91
N LEU A 67 -10.65 -2.74 -7.76
CA LEU A 67 -9.35 -3.29 -7.36
C LEU A 67 -8.94 -4.49 -8.22
N GLN A 68 -9.87 -5.23 -8.84
CA GLN A 68 -9.48 -6.29 -9.77
C GLN A 68 -8.73 -5.68 -10.97
N ARG A 69 -9.23 -4.56 -11.52
CA ARG A 69 -8.54 -3.83 -12.59
C ARG A 69 -7.18 -3.31 -12.14
N THR A 70 -7.04 -2.82 -10.90
CA THR A 70 -5.73 -2.41 -10.36
C THR A 70 -4.71 -3.53 -10.43
N PHE A 71 -5.06 -4.73 -9.95
CA PHE A 71 -4.15 -5.88 -9.95
C PHE A 71 -3.92 -6.45 -11.36
N GLN A 72 -4.94 -6.43 -12.23
CA GLN A 72 -4.75 -6.76 -13.65
C GLN A 72 -3.76 -5.82 -14.34
N HIS A 73 -3.81 -4.52 -14.03
CA HIS A 73 -2.87 -3.55 -14.55
C HIS A 73 -1.45 -3.83 -14.04
N LEU A 74 -1.27 -4.03 -12.72
CA LEU A 74 0.02 -4.41 -12.14
C LEU A 74 0.61 -5.66 -12.80
N ARG A 75 -0.24 -6.66 -13.11
CA ARG A 75 0.17 -7.92 -13.74
C ARG A 75 0.61 -7.75 -15.18
N THR A 76 -0.05 -6.89 -15.96
CA THR A 76 0.06 -6.90 -17.43
C THR A 76 0.72 -5.67 -18.03
N ALA A 77 0.71 -4.53 -17.35
CA ALA A 77 1.24 -3.28 -17.92
C ALA A 77 2.74 -3.39 -18.18
N GLN A 78 3.19 -2.74 -19.25
CA GLN A 78 4.58 -2.74 -19.72
C GLN A 78 5.21 -1.35 -19.66
N ASP A 79 4.52 -0.36 -19.09
CA ASP A 79 5.12 0.94 -18.85
C ASP A 79 6.26 0.82 -17.83
N GLN A 80 7.28 1.66 -18.01
CA GLN A 80 8.54 1.56 -17.26
C GLN A 80 8.31 1.62 -15.74
N PHE A 81 7.37 2.45 -15.29
CA PHE A 81 7.04 2.57 -13.87
C PHE A 81 6.44 1.27 -13.32
N THR A 82 5.45 0.66 -13.98
CA THR A 82 4.85 -0.60 -13.51
C THR A 82 5.86 -1.76 -13.55
N VAL A 83 6.71 -1.84 -14.58
CA VAL A 83 7.79 -2.82 -14.65
C VAL A 83 8.75 -2.65 -13.47
N TRP A 84 9.15 -1.42 -13.18
CA TRP A 84 10.03 -1.09 -12.06
C TRP A 84 9.38 -1.42 -10.71
N VAL A 85 8.11 -1.08 -10.49
CA VAL A 85 7.37 -1.46 -9.26
C VAL A 85 7.39 -2.97 -9.05
N ARG A 86 7.11 -3.76 -10.10
CA ARG A 86 7.16 -5.23 -10.01
C ARG A 86 8.54 -5.74 -9.62
N GLN A 87 9.60 -5.18 -10.19
CA GLN A 87 10.98 -5.56 -9.86
C GLN A 87 11.31 -5.22 -8.41
N ARG A 88 11.03 -3.98 -7.97
CA ARG A 88 11.27 -3.55 -6.58
C ARG A 88 10.48 -4.38 -5.58
N THR A 89 9.23 -4.74 -5.89
CA THR A 89 8.46 -5.66 -5.04
C THR A 89 9.14 -7.02 -4.89
N LYS A 90 9.62 -7.62 -5.99
CA LYS A 90 10.33 -8.92 -5.93
C LYS A 90 11.62 -8.85 -5.12
N ASP A 91 12.35 -7.74 -5.22
CA ASP A 91 13.63 -7.54 -4.54
C ASP A 91 13.49 -7.30 -3.04
N LEU A 92 12.40 -6.63 -2.63
CA LEU A 92 12.18 -6.21 -1.25
C LEU A 92 11.39 -7.23 -0.42
N PHE A 93 10.45 -7.93 -1.04
CA PHE A 93 9.54 -8.82 -0.34
C PHE A 93 9.87 -10.29 -0.57
N ASP A 94 9.64 -11.10 0.46
CA ASP A 94 9.88 -12.53 0.40
C ASP A 94 8.69 -13.26 -0.25
N GLY A 95 8.97 -14.09 -1.26
CA GLY A 95 7.96 -14.89 -1.96
C GLY A 95 6.93 -14.11 -2.79
N VAL A 96 7.09 -12.79 -3.00
CA VAL A 96 6.09 -11.97 -3.70
C VAL A 96 6.43 -11.79 -5.18
N ASP A 97 5.53 -12.25 -6.06
CA ASP A 97 5.53 -11.92 -7.49
C ASP A 97 4.17 -11.32 -7.89
N LEU A 98 4.12 -10.01 -8.10
CA LEU A 98 2.89 -9.29 -8.49
C LEU A 98 2.26 -9.80 -9.79
N THR A 99 2.98 -10.55 -10.62
CA THR A 99 2.42 -11.14 -11.84
C THR A 99 1.62 -12.43 -11.59
N GLN A 100 1.74 -13.00 -10.38
CA GLN A 100 1.13 -14.26 -9.97
C GLN A 100 0.17 -14.11 -8.78
N ILE A 101 -0.02 -12.88 -8.28
CA ILE A 101 -0.94 -12.62 -7.17
C ILE A 101 -2.37 -12.61 -7.67
N GLU A 102 -3.20 -13.40 -7.01
CA GLU A 102 -4.64 -13.37 -7.13
C GLU A 102 -5.21 -12.52 -5.99
N LEU A 103 -6.05 -11.53 -6.31
CA LEU A 103 -6.57 -10.56 -5.32
C LEU A 103 -7.19 -11.24 -4.10
N GLY A 104 -7.95 -12.32 -4.32
CA GLY A 104 -8.64 -13.06 -3.25
C GLY A 104 -7.73 -13.87 -2.33
N SER A 105 -6.43 -14.04 -2.65
CA SER A 105 -5.49 -14.73 -1.77
C SER A 105 -4.77 -13.80 -0.79
N LEU A 106 -4.89 -12.48 -0.97
CA LEU A 106 -4.16 -11.51 -0.16
C LEU A 106 -4.75 -11.34 1.24
N SER A 107 -6.07 -11.22 1.33
CA SER A 107 -6.81 -11.11 2.58
C SER A 107 -8.31 -11.25 2.36
N GLU A 108 -9.03 -11.50 3.45
CA GLU A 108 -10.47 -11.61 3.46
C GLU A 108 -11.09 -10.48 4.29
N TYR A 109 -12.15 -9.88 3.78
CA TYR A 109 -12.96 -8.93 4.54
C TYR A 109 -13.87 -9.70 5.50
N VAL A 110 -13.61 -9.59 6.80
CA VAL A 110 -14.33 -10.36 7.82
C VAL A 110 -15.48 -9.56 8.44
N PHE A 111 -15.27 -8.26 8.69
CA PHE A 111 -16.23 -7.43 9.42
C PHE A 111 -15.97 -5.93 9.18
N ALA A 112 -17.03 -5.14 9.13
CA ALA A 112 -16.97 -3.73 9.49
C ALA A 112 -17.98 -3.42 10.60
N GLY A 113 -17.50 -2.67 11.58
CA GLY A 113 -18.38 -2.08 12.59
C GLY A 113 -19.28 -1.00 11.97
N PRO A 114 -20.39 -0.66 12.64
CA PRO A 114 -21.21 0.48 12.24
C PRO A 114 -20.38 1.77 12.27
N SER A 115 -20.45 2.56 11.19
CA SER A 115 -19.82 3.88 11.14
C SER A 115 -20.66 4.89 11.91
N THR A 116 -20.06 5.57 12.89
CA THR A 116 -20.64 6.79 13.48
C THR A 116 -20.40 7.94 12.50
N GLN A 117 -21.34 8.21 11.60
CA GLN A 117 -21.38 9.49 10.89
C GLN A 117 -22.79 10.01 11.14
N GLU A 118 -22.97 11.16 11.82
CA GLU A 118 -22.54 12.48 11.33
C GLU A 118 -21.49 13.20 12.19
N ASP A 119 -20.43 13.69 11.50
CA ASP A 119 -19.57 14.86 11.70
C ASP A 119 -18.94 15.26 13.07
N GLU A 120 -17.85 16.04 13.00
CA GLU A 120 -16.92 16.57 14.02
C GLU A 120 -15.85 15.64 14.64
N ALA A 121 -16.08 14.34 14.85
CA ALA A 121 -15.09 13.49 15.54
C ALA A 121 -13.80 13.17 14.74
N SER A 122 -13.83 13.35 13.41
CA SER A 122 -12.65 13.13 12.55
C SER A 122 -11.49 14.07 12.88
N TYR A 123 -11.75 15.19 13.56
CA TYR A 123 -10.73 16.12 14.06
C TYR A 123 -9.86 15.51 15.18
N HIS A 124 -10.42 14.66 16.04
CA HIS A 124 -9.70 14.09 17.19
C HIS A 124 -8.78 12.93 16.83
N ALA A 125 -8.99 12.27 15.68
CA ALA A 125 -8.09 11.25 15.17
C ALA A 125 -6.73 11.86 14.77
N TRP A 126 -6.73 13.09 14.24
CA TRP A 126 -5.52 13.81 13.85
C TRP A 126 -4.71 14.25 15.10
N GLU A 127 -5.37 14.87 16.09
CA GLU A 127 -4.74 15.23 17.38
C GLU A 127 -4.23 14.01 18.17
N GLY A 128 -4.92 12.87 18.07
CA GLY A 128 -4.50 11.62 18.71
C GLY A 128 -3.23 11.04 18.08
N MET A 129 -3.09 11.15 16.75
CA MET A 129 -1.91 10.69 16.02
C MET A 129 -0.69 11.61 16.25
N GLU A 130 -0.88 12.93 16.42
CA GLU A 130 0.18 13.85 16.89
C GLU A 130 0.61 13.54 18.33
N ARG A 131 -0.35 13.33 19.26
CA ARG A 131 -0.05 12.99 20.67
C ARG A 131 0.72 11.68 20.84
N LEU A 132 0.58 10.74 19.90
CA LEU A 132 1.31 9.47 19.86
C LEU A 132 2.63 9.55 19.09
N GLY A 133 3.02 10.74 18.59
CA GLY A 133 4.26 10.95 17.84
C GLY A 133 4.28 10.28 16.47
N MET A 134 3.11 9.93 15.93
CA MET A 134 2.97 9.18 14.67
C MET A 134 2.86 10.10 13.44
N ILE A 135 2.74 11.41 13.66
CA ILE A 135 2.80 12.49 12.67
C ILE A 135 3.43 13.74 13.33
N SER A 136 4.19 14.52 12.55
CA SER A 136 4.69 15.86 12.91
C SER A 136 4.06 16.90 11.98
N PRO A 137 3.89 18.16 12.41
CA PRO A 137 3.26 19.20 11.61
C PRO A 137 4.00 19.47 10.28
#